data_AF-A0A7W3VJ27-F1
#
_entry.id   AF-A0A7W3VJ27-F1
#
_cell.length_a   1.000
_cell.length_b   1.000
_cell.length_c   1.000
_cell.angle_alpha   90.00
_cell.angle_beta   90.00
_cell.angle_gamma   90.00
#
_symmetry.space_group_name_H-M   'P 1'
#
loop_
_entity.id
_entity.type
_entity.pdbx_description
1 polymer ?
#
loop_
_entity_poly.entity_id
_entity_poly.type
_entity_poly.pdbx_seq_one_letter_code
_entity_poly.pdbx_strand_id
1 'polypeptide(L)'
;MKKIYICAVFGLLFASCSTDEGQTESVKYSNEVHTVTTTNWLNVMTSIEQACQDKGDYFSTKLMITHVENKALSIPGFVTMMDSSYVTPMETEVKNVMNMDKTQVINSTNYSATAKAYLKQVLVDNKEWAISPEANPLLSAREVQLLQFVKDINDPDDDWNGRKPLAFVYGYQNSDARAVLFAAIAHEYKKVK
;
A
#
# COMPACT_ATOMS: atom_id res chain seq x y z
N MET A 1 47.50 29.49 48.44
CA MET A 1 47.29 29.90 47.02
C MET A 1 47.66 28.74 46.11
N LYS A 2 46.74 28.35 45.19
CA LYS A 2 46.92 27.77 43.82
C LYS A 2 48.01 26.70 43.60
N LYS A 3 47.85 25.57 42.88
CA LYS A 3 46.80 24.93 42.06
C LYS A 3 47.30 23.47 41.89
N ILE A 4 46.37 22.51 41.78
CA ILE A 4 46.65 21.10 41.45
C ILE A 4 46.48 20.92 39.93
N TYR A 5 47.38 20.18 39.29
CA TYR A 5 47.18 19.56 37.98
C TYR A 5 47.64 18.10 38.08
N ILE A 6 46.72 17.16 37.84
CA ILE A 6 46.97 15.72 37.76
C ILE A 6 46.71 15.31 36.32
N CYS A 7 47.75 14.80 35.65
CA CYS A 7 47.62 13.97 34.46
C CYS A 7 48.38 12.67 34.75
N ALA A 8 47.65 11.60 35.07
CA ALA A 8 48.20 10.26 35.17
C ALA A 8 47.66 9.44 33.99
N VAL A 9 48.53 9.23 33.00
CA VAL A 9 48.32 8.31 31.88
C VAL A 9 48.55 6.91 32.42
N PHE A 10 47.47 6.14 32.59
CA PHE A 10 47.55 4.71 32.89
C PHE A 10 47.72 3.94 31.58
N GLY A 11 48.94 3.46 31.35
CA GLY A 11 49.21 2.41 30.38
C GLY A 11 48.67 1.08 30.92
N LEU A 12 47.85 0.40 30.11
CA LEU A 12 47.48 -0.99 30.32
C LEU A 12 48.12 -1.82 29.21
N LEU A 13 48.95 -2.76 29.67
CA LEU A 13 49.72 -3.72 28.90
C LEU A 13 48.79 -4.71 28.21
N PHE A 14 49.06 -4.98 26.94
CA PHE A 14 48.49 -6.08 26.17
C PHE A 14 49.07 -7.40 26.68
N ALA A 15 48.19 -8.30 27.14
CA ALA A 15 48.47 -9.72 27.27
C ALA A 15 47.60 -10.48 26.27
N SER A 16 48.25 -11.24 25.39
CA SER A 16 47.65 -12.00 24.30
C SER A 16 46.82 -13.18 24.80
N CYS A 17 45.67 -13.41 24.16
CA CYS A 17 45.19 -14.77 23.91
C CYS A 17 44.83 -14.88 22.43
N SER A 18 45.56 -15.77 21.77
CA SER A 18 45.29 -16.27 20.42
C SER A 18 44.04 -17.14 20.44
N THR A 19 43.10 -16.85 19.54
CA THR A 19 42.20 -17.85 18.97
C THR A 19 41.96 -17.47 17.51
N ASP A 20 42.38 -18.38 16.62
CA ASP A 20 41.92 -18.45 15.24
C ASP A 20 40.39 -18.56 15.25
N GLU A 21 39.72 -17.46 14.92
CA GLU A 21 38.33 -17.50 14.50
C GLU A 21 38.28 -16.82 13.15
N GLY A 22 38.11 -17.66 12.12
CA GLY A 22 37.77 -17.18 10.78
C GLY A 22 36.65 -16.16 10.92
N GLN A 23 36.89 -14.95 10.43
CA GLN A 23 35.87 -13.92 10.38
C GLN A 23 34.76 -14.41 9.46
N THR A 24 33.78 -15.06 10.06
CA THR A 24 32.41 -15.11 9.59
C THR A 24 32.06 -13.69 9.21
N GLU A 25 31.92 -13.41 7.90
CA GLU A 25 31.37 -12.16 7.45
C GLU A 25 30.03 -12.00 8.15
N SER A 26 29.96 -11.06 9.09
CA SER A 26 28.70 -10.65 9.67
C SER A 26 27.90 -10.07 8.52
N VAL A 27 26.97 -10.87 7.96
CA VAL A 27 25.94 -10.37 7.07
C VAL A 27 25.17 -9.34 7.88
N LYS A 28 25.55 -8.08 7.72
CA LYS A 28 24.75 -6.95 8.17
C LYS A 28 23.48 -7.02 7.34
N TYR A 29 22.46 -7.67 7.88
CA TYR A 29 21.09 -7.36 7.48
C TYR A 29 20.91 -5.88 7.79
N SER A 30 21.04 -5.03 6.79
CA SER A 30 20.55 -3.67 6.92
C SER A 30 19.06 -3.83 7.21
N ASN A 31 18.64 -3.43 8.40
CA ASN A 31 17.24 -3.11 8.64
C ASN A 31 16.94 -1.91 7.73
N GLU A 32 16.62 -2.18 6.46
CA GLU A 32 16.02 -1.19 5.59
C GLU A 32 14.64 -0.92 6.19
N VAL A 33 14.58 0.08 7.08
CA VAL A 33 13.31 0.64 7.50
C VAL A 33 12.75 1.33 6.26
N HIS A 34 11.80 0.67 5.61
CA HIS A 34 11.09 1.25 4.48
C HIS A 34 10.30 2.47 4.99
N THR A 35 10.78 3.68 4.69
CA THR A 35 10.04 4.91 4.95
C THR A 35 8.82 4.95 4.04
N VAL A 36 7.65 4.64 4.61
CA VAL A 36 6.37 4.79 3.92
C VAL A 36 6.09 6.28 3.73
N THR A 37 6.07 6.75 2.48
CA THR A 37 5.61 8.11 2.19
C THR A 37 4.12 8.17 2.48
N THR A 38 3.69 9.10 3.34
CA THR A 38 2.27 9.30 3.66
C THR A 38 1.57 9.90 2.45
N THR A 39 1.10 9.05 1.55
CA THR A 39 0.30 9.49 0.41
C THR A 39 -1.15 9.63 0.86
N ASN A 40 -1.77 10.76 0.54
CA ASN A 40 -3.11 11.09 1.02
C ASN A 40 -4.23 10.37 0.23
N TRP A 41 -4.05 9.08 -0.09
CA TRP A 41 -4.95 8.32 -0.96
C TRP A 41 -6.38 8.32 -0.44
N LEU A 42 -6.58 8.11 0.86
CA LEU A 42 -7.91 8.08 1.45
C LEU A 42 -8.66 9.41 1.24
N ASN A 43 -8.04 10.55 1.54
CA ASN A 43 -8.71 11.83 1.34
C ASN A 43 -8.96 12.14 -0.14
N VAL A 44 -8.07 11.74 -1.04
CA VAL A 44 -8.31 11.92 -2.49
C VAL A 44 -9.48 11.04 -2.94
N MET A 45 -9.53 9.76 -2.55
CA MET A 45 -10.67 8.87 -2.85
C MET A 45 -11.98 9.45 -2.32
N THR A 46 -12.02 9.86 -1.05
CA THR A 46 -13.20 10.48 -0.44
C THR A 46 -13.62 11.76 -1.17
N SER A 47 -12.67 12.59 -1.61
CA SER A 47 -12.98 13.80 -2.37
C SER A 47 -13.60 13.50 -3.74
N ILE A 48 -13.11 12.46 -4.43
CA ILE A 48 -13.69 12.00 -5.70
C ILE A 48 -15.12 11.49 -5.48
N GLU A 49 -15.32 10.67 -4.45
CA GLU A 49 -16.62 10.10 -4.10
C GLU A 49 -17.64 11.19 -3.76
N GLN A 50 -17.26 12.16 -2.94
CA GLN A 50 -18.08 13.34 -2.63
C GLN A 50 -18.47 14.10 -3.91
N ALA A 51 -17.52 14.26 -4.84
CA ALA A 51 -17.79 14.92 -6.12
C ALA A 51 -18.73 14.13 -7.05
N CYS A 52 -18.92 12.82 -6.81
CA CYS A 52 -19.83 11.94 -7.57
C CYS A 52 -21.21 11.77 -6.89
N GLN A 53 -21.42 12.30 -5.68
CA GLN A 53 -22.66 12.11 -4.93
C GLN A 53 -23.90 12.70 -5.64
N ASP A 54 -23.71 13.71 -6.47
CA ASP A 54 -24.76 14.36 -7.27
C ASP A 54 -25.34 13.44 -8.36
N LYS A 55 -24.61 12.38 -8.71
CA LYS A 55 -25.01 11.45 -9.74
C LYS A 55 -25.88 10.34 -9.13
N GLY A 56 -27.10 10.25 -9.65
CA GLY A 56 -27.98 9.09 -9.49
C GLY A 56 -27.46 7.89 -10.28
N ASP A 57 -28.34 7.24 -11.05
CA ASP A 57 -27.95 6.00 -11.72
C ASP A 57 -27.15 6.22 -13.01
N TYR A 58 -26.26 5.26 -13.31
CA TYR A 58 -25.52 5.16 -14.55
C TYR A 58 -26.14 4.11 -15.47
N PHE A 59 -26.29 4.44 -16.76
CA PHE A 59 -26.82 3.51 -17.77
C PHE A 59 -25.81 2.44 -18.22
N SER A 60 -24.54 2.58 -17.89
CA SER A 60 -23.52 1.56 -18.18
C SER A 60 -22.28 1.76 -17.31
N THR A 61 -21.50 0.70 -17.14
CA THR A 61 -20.20 0.75 -16.47
C THR A 61 -19.27 1.74 -17.16
N LYS A 62 -19.26 1.80 -18.50
CA LYS A 62 -18.44 2.77 -19.25
C LYS A 62 -18.77 4.22 -18.88
N LEU A 63 -20.05 4.58 -18.81
CA LEU A 63 -20.46 5.94 -18.44
C LEU A 63 -20.11 6.28 -17.00
N MET A 64 -20.23 5.31 -16.09
CA MET A 64 -19.77 5.46 -14.70
C MET A 64 -18.26 5.73 -14.64
N ILE A 65 -17.44 4.92 -15.33
CA ILE A 65 -15.97 5.13 -15.37
C ILE A 65 -15.64 6.53 -15.87
N THR A 66 -16.21 6.94 -17.01
CA THR A 66 -15.97 8.28 -17.58
C THR A 66 -16.40 9.40 -16.63
N HIS A 67 -17.53 9.23 -15.94
CA HIS A 67 -18.00 10.24 -14.99
C HIS A 67 -17.06 10.37 -13.78
N VAL A 68 -16.72 9.24 -13.14
CA VAL A 68 -15.84 9.22 -11.97
C VAL A 68 -14.46 9.77 -12.31
N GLU A 69 -13.91 9.41 -13.48
CA GLU A 69 -12.63 9.96 -13.95
C GLU A 69 -12.69 11.47 -14.20
N ASN A 70 -13.76 11.97 -14.83
CA ASN A 70 -13.93 13.42 -15.02
C ASN A 70 -13.99 14.18 -13.69
N LYS A 71 -14.67 13.61 -12.68
CA LYS A 71 -14.69 14.19 -11.33
C LYS A 71 -13.30 14.12 -10.69
N ALA A 72 -12.59 12.99 -10.85
CA ALA A 72 -11.23 12.83 -10.34
C ALA A 72 -10.23 13.83 -10.95
N LEU A 73 -10.32 14.10 -12.25
CA LEU A 73 -9.48 15.09 -12.93
C LEU A 73 -9.71 16.54 -12.44
N SER A 74 -10.80 16.81 -11.72
CA SER A 74 -11.05 18.09 -11.05
C SER A 74 -10.45 18.18 -9.64
N ILE A 75 -9.98 17.08 -9.07
CA ILE A 75 -9.38 17.02 -7.73
C ILE A 75 -7.85 17.19 -7.84
N PRO A 76 -7.26 18.28 -7.31
CA PRO A 76 -5.82 18.53 -7.45
C PRO A 76 -4.95 17.39 -6.94
N GLY A 77 -5.32 16.75 -5.83
CA GLY A 77 -4.58 15.61 -5.27
C GLY A 77 -4.56 14.39 -6.20
N PHE A 78 -5.60 14.17 -7.00
CA PHE A 78 -5.61 13.10 -8.00
C PHE A 78 -4.68 13.45 -9.17
N VAL A 79 -4.75 14.68 -9.68
CA VAL A 79 -3.89 15.16 -10.76
C VAL A 79 -2.41 15.05 -10.40
N THR A 80 -2.03 15.31 -9.15
CA THR A 80 -0.64 15.14 -8.68
C THR A 80 -0.17 13.68 -8.62
N MET A 81 -1.09 12.71 -8.55
CA MET A 81 -0.77 11.27 -8.57
C MET A 81 -0.66 10.72 -9.99
N MET A 82 -1.13 11.46 -10.99
CA MET A 82 -1.05 11.04 -12.38
C MET A 82 0.36 11.22 -12.91
N ASP A 83 0.92 10.15 -13.46
CA ASP A 83 2.13 10.18 -14.27
C ASP A 83 1.79 9.92 -15.75
N SER A 84 2.81 9.94 -16.60
CA SER A 84 2.66 9.69 -18.04
C SER A 84 2.22 8.24 -18.38
N SER A 85 2.26 7.34 -17.41
CA SER A 85 1.85 5.94 -17.55
C SER A 85 0.41 5.69 -17.07
N TYR A 86 -0.28 6.73 -16.58
CA TYR A 86 -1.67 6.61 -16.16
C TYR A 86 -2.57 6.17 -17.32
N VAL A 87 -3.37 5.13 -17.06
CA VAL A 87 -4.37 4.61 -17.98
C VAL A 87 -5.68 4.46 -17.21
N THR A 88 -6.78 4.88 -17.82
CA THR A 88 -8.14 4.70 -17.30
C THR A 88 -8.48 3.20 -17.14
N PRO A 89 -9.11 2.77 -16.03
CA PRO A 89 -9.65 1.42 -15.88
C PRO A 89 -10.57 1.02 -17.04
N MET A 90 -10.36 -0.17 -17.62
CA MET A 90 -11.26 -0.69 -18.64
C MET A 90 -12.53 -1.26 -18.01
N GLU A 91 -13.64 -1.22 -18.75
CA GLU A 91 -14.93 -1.78 -18.30
C GLU A 91 -14.83 -3.27 -17.91
N THR A 92 -14.05 -4.06 -18.67
CA THR A 92 -13.83 -5.48 -18.39
C THR A 92 -13.08 -5.69 -17.08
N GLU A 93 -12.06 -4.88 -16.80
CA GLU A 93 -11.32 -4.95 -15.54
C GLU A 93 -12.19 -4.61 -14.34
N VAL A 94 -12.97 -3.53 -14.44
CA VAL A 94 -13.92 -3.14 -13.39
C VAL A 94 -14.92 -4.27 -13.13
N LYS A 95 -15.54 -4.82 -14.17
CA LYS A 95 -16.47 -5.95 -14.02
C LYS A 95 -15.81 -7.18 -13.40
N ASN A 96 -14.56 -7.48 -13.76
CA ASN A 96 -13.83 -8.61 -13.18
C ASN A 96 -13.62 -8.40 -11.67
N VAL A 97 -13.10 -7.24 -11.26
CA VAL A 97 -12.85 -6.93 -9.84
C VAL A 97 -14.14 -6.93 -9.02
N MET A 98 -15.24 -6.41 -9.57
CA MET A 98 -16.52 -6.30 -8.86
C MET A 98 -17.24 -7.65 -8.71
N ASN A 99 -17.12 -8.55 -9.69
CA ASN A 99 -17.93 -9.77 -9.75
C ASN A 99 -17.18 -11.07 -9.42
N MET A 100 -15.84 -11.13 -9.59
CA MET A 100 -15.07 -12.34 -9.31
C MET A 100 -14.87 -12.58 -7.80
N ASP A 101 -14.53 -13.80 -7.41
CA ASP A 101 -14.16 -14.10 -6.03
C ASP A 101 -12.92 -13.26 -5.60
N LYS A 102 -12.89 -12.80 -4.34
CA LYS A 102 -11.80 -11.96 -3.82
C LYS A 102 -10.43 -12.62 -3.99
N THR A 103 -10.34 -13.93 -3.76
CA THR A 103 -9.10 -14.71 -3.92
C THR A 103 -8.65 -14.74 -5.38
N GLN A 104 -9.58 -14.88 -6.32
CA GLN A 104 -9.27 -14.88 -7.75
C GLN A 104 -8.72 -13.52 -8.19
N VAL A 105 -9.32 -12.41 -7.73
CA VAL A 105 -8.82 -11.06 -8.04
C VAL A 105 -7.40 -10.88 -7.48
N ILE A 106 -7.16 -11.22 -6.19
CA ILE A 106 -5.83 -11.15 -5.59
C ILE A 106 -4.81 -11.98 -6.37
N ASN A 107 -5.16 -13.20 -6.77
CA ASN A 107 -4.27 -14.07 -7.53
C ASN A 107 -3.89 -13.49 -8.91
N SER A 108 -4.80 -12.73 -9.54
CA SER A 108 -4.58 -12.12 -10.86
C SER A 108 -3.65 -10.91 -10.86
N THR A 109 -3.39 -10.31 -9.69
CA THR A 109 -2.49 -9.14 -9.57
C THR A 109 -1.03 -9.49 -9.83
N ASN A 110 -0.22 -8.51 -10.22
CA ASN A 110 1.23 -8.66 -10.44
C ASN A 110 2.07 -8.43 -9.16
N TYR A 111 1.57 -8.86 -7.99
CA TYR A 111 2.34 -8.83 -6.74
C TYR A 111 3.08 -10.14 -6.48
N SER A 112 4.06 -10.08 -5.57
CA SER A 112 4.74 -11.28 -5.06
C SER A 112 3.77 -12.25 -4.41
N ALA A 113 4.16 -13.54 -4.38
CA ALA A 113 3.39 -14.56 -3.67
C ALA A 113 3.22 -14.21 -2.18
N THR A 114 4.23 -13.60 -1.56
CA THR A 114 4.20 -13.12 -0.18
C THR A 114 3.14 -12.04 -0.01
N ALA A 115 3.15 -10.97 -0.81
CA ALA A 115 2.14 -9.90 -0.72
C ALA A 115 0.72 -10.43 -0.93
N LYS A 116 0.51 -11.35 -1.89
CA LYS A 116 -0.79 -12.00 -2.10
C LYS A 116 -1.25 -12.79 -0.87
N ALA A 117 -0.35 -13.43 -0.13
CA ALA A 117 -0.70 -14.14 1.10
C ALA A 117 -1.16 -13.17 2.19
N TYR A 118 -0.46 -12.04 2.38
CA TYR A 118 -0.85 -10.99 3.33
C TYR A 118 -2.20 -10.36 2.97
N LEU A 119 -2.44 -10.07 1.69
CA LEU A 119 -3.71 -9.54 1.21
C LEU A 119 -4.87 -10.50 1.46
N LYS A 120 -4.68 -11.81 1.26
CA LYS A 120 -5.72 -12.81 1.55
C LYS A 120 -6.05 -12.87 3.04
N GLN A 121 -5.04 -12.82 3.91
CA GLN A 121 -5.28 -12.82 5.36
C GLN A 121 -6.21 -11.67 5.76
N VAL A 122 -5.96 -10.46 5.27
CA VAL A 122 -6.76 -9.27 5.67
C VAL A 122 -8.10 -9.19 4.91
N LEU A 123 -8.10 -9.37 3.59
CA LEU A 123 -9.27 -9.07 2.75
C LEU A 123 -10.23 -10.25 2.55
N VAL A 124 -9.77 -11.48 2.79
CA VAL A 124 -10.54 -12.72 2.59
C VAL A 124 -10.80 -13.40 3.93
N ASP A 125 -9.73 -13.67 4.68
CA ASP A 125 -9.85 -14.41 5.94
C ASP A 125 -10.23 -13.52 7.13
N ASN A 126 -10.15 -12.19 6.98
CA ASN A 126 -10.34 -11.18 8.03
C ASN A 126 -9.48 -11.46 9.28
N LYS A 127 -8.20 -11.75 9.06
CA LYS A 127 -7.21 -12.07 10.09
C LYS A 127 -6.14 -10.99 10.16
N GLU A 128 -5.67 -10.74 11.38
CA GLU A 128 -4.44 -9.99 11.61
C GLU A 128 -3.22 -10.78 11.10
N TRP A 129 -2.18 -10.05 10.70
CA TRP A 129 -0.92 -10.67 10.30
C TRP A 129 -0.12 -11.13 11.51
N ALA A 130 0.37 -12.37 11.45
CA ALA A 130 1.27 -12.91 12.47
C ALA A 130 2.64 -12.21 12.51
N ILE A 131 3.09 -11.67 11.36
CA ILE A 131 4.36 -10.96 11.22
C ILE A 131 4.07 -9.65 10.48
N SER A 132 4.55 -8.52 11.00
CA SER A 132 4.40 -7.22 10.33
C SER A 132 5.04 -7.23 8.93
N PRO A 133 4.39 -6.68 7.88
CA PRO A 133 4.95 -6.59 6.54
C PRO A 133 6.32 -5.91 6.50
N GLU A 134 6.54 -4.88 7.32
CA GLU A 134 7.80 -4.14 7.40
C GLU A 134 8.98 -5.02 7.84
N ALA A 135 8.71 -6.11 8.57
CA ALA A 135 9.73 -7.04 9.03
C ALA A 135 9.97 -8.21 8.06
N ASN A 136 9.25 -8.27 6.93
CA ASN A 136 9.34 -9.38 5.98
C ASN A 136 10.25 -9.02 4.79
N PRO A 137 11.46 -9.61 4.69
CA PRO A 137 12.43 -9.26 3.65
C PRO A 137 12.03 -9.71 2.23
N LEU A 138 10.93 -10.49 2.10
CA LEU A 138 10.41 -10.93 0.81
C LEU A 138 9.41 -9.94 0.21
N LEU A 139 9.11 -8.84 0.90
CA LEU A 139 8.22 -7.79 0.41
C LEU A 139 9.05 -6.61 -0.09
N SER A 140 8.64 -6.05 -1.23
CA SER A 140 9.17 -4.76 -1.68
C SER A 140 8.59 -3.60 -0.86
N ALA A 141 9.28 -2.46 -0.84
CA ALA A 141 8.78 -1.24 -0.20
C ALA A 141 7.37 -0.83 -0.69
N ARG A 142 7.10 -1.01 -2.00
CA ARG A 142 5.79 -0.72 -2.61
C ARG A 142 4.69 -1.65 -2.10
N GLU A 143 5.01 -2.93 -1.92
CA GLU A 143 4.06 -3.90 -1.34
C GLU A 143 3.84 -3.65 0.15
N VAL A 144 4.87 -3.28 0.90
CA VAL A 144 4.73 -2.89 2.32
C VAL A 144 3.80 -1.68 2.44
N GLN A 145 3.99 -0.65 1.61
CA GLN A 145 3.13 0.53 1.59
C GLN A 145 1.66 0.19 1.25
N LEU A 146 1.44 -0.66 0.23
CA LEU A 146 0.11 -1.16 -0.09
C LEU A 146 -0.55 -1.85 1.10
N LEU A 147 0.17 -2.79 1.70
CA LEU A 147 -0.34 -3.61 2.80
C LEU A 147 -0.70 -2.73 3.98
N GLN A 148 0.20 -1.81 4.37
CA GLN A 148 -0.04 -0.90 5.48
C GLN A 148 -1.29 -0.06 5.25
N PHE A 149 -1.44 0.50 4.05
CA PHE A 149 -2.65 1.25 3.69
C PHE A 149 -3.92 0.40 3.76
N VAL A 150 -3.87 -0.82 3.21
CA VAL A 150 -5.01 -1.75 3.27
C VAL A 150 -5.37 -2.07 4.71
N LYS A 151 -4.40 -2.31 5.59
CA LYS A 151 -4.66 -2.57 7.01
C LYS A 151 -5.31 -1.38 7.70
N ASP A 152 -4.83 -0.16 7.44
CA ASP A 152 -5.30 1.04 8.13
C ASP A 152 -6.75 1.42 7.77
N ILE A 153 -7.21 1.05 6.58
CA ILE A 153 -8.56 1.38 6.10
C ILE A 153 -9.53 0.19 6.10
N ASN A 154 -9.04 -1.04 6.23
CA ASN A 154 -9.88 -2.22 6.14
C ASN A 154 -10.52 -2.52 7.50
N ASP A 155 -11.67 -1.89 7.75
CA ASP A 155 -12.52 -2.17 8.91
C ASP A 155 -13.68 -3.10 8.52
N PRO A 156 -13.68 -4.39 8.92
CA PRO A 156 -14.70 -5.36 8.51
C PRO A 156 -16.14 -4.94 8.85
N ASP A 157 -16.32 -3.99 9.77
CA ASP A 157 -17.61 -3.47 10.20
C ASP A 157 -18.02 -2.17 9.49
N ASP A 158 -17.16 -1.59 8.63
CA ASP A 158 -17.41 -0.34 7.89
C ASP A 158 -18.00 -0.61 6.47
N ASP A 159 -18.94 0.23 6.04
CA ASP A 159 -19.46 0.30 4.66
C ASP A 159 -18.35 0.50 3.61
N TRP A 160 -17.19 1.02 4.02
CA TRP A 160 -15.97 1.05 3.22
C TRP A 160 -15.55 -0.33 2.67
N ASN A 161 -15.86 -1.42 3.38
CA ASN A 161 -15.25 -2.73 3.20
C ASN A 161 -15.90 -3.68 2.18
N GLY A 162 -16.73 -3.15 1.29
CA GLY A 162 -17.25 -3.90 0.15
C GLY A 162 -16.14 -4.30 -0.84
N ARG A 163 -16.22 -3.79 -2.07
CA ARG A 163 -15.21 -4.07 -3.10
C ARG A 163 -14.08 -3.03 -3.17
N LYS A 164 -14.15 -1.95 -2.38
CA LYS A 164 -13.21 -0.82 -2.49
C LYS A 164 -11.77 -1.19 -2.15
N PRO A 165 -11.45 -1.89 -1.04
CA PRO A 165 -10.06 -2.28 -0.76
C PRO A 165 -9.49 -3.19 -1.84
N LEU A 166 -10.32 -4.13 -2.34
CA LEU A 166 -9.92 -5.03 -3.42
C LEU A 166 -9.67 -4.28 -4.74
N ALA A 167 -10.48 -3.29 -5.06
CA ALA A 167 -10.31 -2.46 -6.24
C ALA A 167 -9.07 -1.57 -6.14
N PHE A 168 -8.82 -0.99 -4.97
CA PHE A 168 -7.59 -0.26 -4.69
C PHE A 168 -6.37 -1.14 -4.96
N VAL A 169 -6.33 -2.34 -4.36
CA VAL A 169 -5.27 -3.34 -4.55
C VAL A 169 -5.11 -3.69 -6.02
N TYR A 170 -6.19 -3.91 -6.76
CA TYR A 170 -6.08 -4.22 -8.19
C TYR A 170 -5.52 -3.04 -9.00
N GLY A 171 -5.90 -1.80 -8.72
CA GLY A 171 -5.38 -0.63 -9.42
C GLY A 171 -3.93 -0.29 -9.07
N TYR A 172 -3.53 -0.52 -7.82
CA TYR A 172 -2.22 -0.16 -7.29
C TYR A 172 -1.05 -0.90 -7.93
N GLN A 173 -1.32 -2.05 -8.56
CA GLN A 173 -0.32 -2.81 -9.30
C GLN A 173 0.23 -2.04 -10.50
N ASN A 174 -0.52 -1.05 -10.99
CA ASN A 174 -0.14 -0.20 -12.10
C ASN A 174 0.35 1.18 -11.62
N SER A 175 -0.45 1.90 -10.84
CA SER A 175 -0.08 3.21 -10.31
C SER A 175 -0.98 3.65 -9.16
N ASP A 176 -0.54 4.67 -8.45
CA ASP A 176 -1.26 5.24 -7.29
C ASP A 176 -2.57 5.92 -7.73
N ALA A 177 -2.55 6.71 -8.80
CA ALA A 177 -3.75 7.31 -9.38
C ALA A 177 -4.76 6.24 -9.82
N ARG A 178 -4.28 5.14 -10.43
CA ARG A 178 -5.17 4.05 -10.86
C ARG A 178 -5.78 3.31 -9.67
N ALA A 179 -5.03 3.14 -8.57
CA ALA A 179 -5.56 2.58 -7.32
C ALA A 179 -6.72 3.42 -6.75
N VAL A 180 -6.49 4.73 -6.63
CA VAL A 180 -7.46 5.71 -6.14
C VAL A 180 -8.71 5.73 -7.02
N LEU A 181 -8.54 5.76 -8.35
CA LEU A 181 -9.69 5.77 -9.25
C LEU A 181 -10.48 4.46 -9.21
N PHE A 182 -9.83 3.30 -9.16
CA PHE A 182 -10.51 2.00 -9.04
C PHE A 182 -11.36 1.90 -7.78
N ALA A 183 -10.85 2.39 -6.65
CA ALA A 183 -11.57 2.39 -5.39
C ALA A 183 -12.80 3.32 -5.43
N ALA A 184 -12.68 4.52 -6.00
CA ALA A 184 -13.80 5.42 -6.21
C ALA A 184 -14.84 4.83 -7.18
N ILE A 185 -14.39 4.17 -8.26
CA ILE A 185 -15.25 3.41 -9.18
C ILE A 185 -16.01 2.30 -8.45
N ALA A 186 -15.34 1.55 -7.57
CA ALA A 186 -15.98 0.48 -6.80
C ALA A 186 -17.08 1.00 -5.87
N HIS A 187 -16.94 2.21 -5.33
CA HIS A 187 -17.97 2.87 -4.54
C HIS A 187 -19.24 3.17 -5.35
N GLU A 188 -19.05 3.64 -6.58
CA GLU A 188 -20.13 4.05 -7.49
C GLU A 188 -20.78 2.89 -8.23
N TYR A 189 -20.15 1.70 -8.26
CA TYR A 189 -20.58 0.57 -9.07
C TYR A 189 -22.02 0.10 -8.79
N LYS A 190 -22.49 0.22 -7.55
CA LYS A 190 -23.88 -0.12 -7.18
C LYS A 190 -24.95 0.75 -7.86
N LYS A 191 -24.56 1.90 -8.43
CA LYS A 191 -25.44 2.81 -9.16
C LYS A 191 -25.53 2.49 -10.66
N VAL A 192 -24.85 1.44 -11.14
CA VAL A 192 -24.95 0.97 -12.53
C VAL A 192 -26.20 0.10 -12.68
N LYS A 193 -27.05 0.39 -13.68
CA LYS A 193 -28.24 -0.39 -14.03
C LYS A 193 -27.99 -1.47 -15.07
#